data_AF-A0A5E4R4D9-F1
#
_entry.id   AF-A0A5E4R4D9-F1
#
_cell.length_a   1.000
_cell.length_b   1.000
_cell.length_c   1.000
_cell.angle_alpha   90.00
_cell.angle_beta   90.00
_cell.angle_gamma   90.00
#
_symmetry.space_group_name_H-M   'P 1'
#
loop_
_entity.id
_entity.type
_entity.pdbx_description
1 polymer ?
#
loop_
_entity_poly.entity_id
_entity_poly.type
_entity_poly.pdbx_seq_one_letter_code
_entity_poly.pdbx_strand_id
1 'polypeptide(L)'
;MGGQARAVWEDVTGSTPLTITSDCASFTTTVSARFWLMNYQNVSDATKLATELYREMLIVPFDVRIVVLGKRLDALEGRLLVMYITDRYAYDTLLRQEHYTEVAHSTAVRFLDGKEIHLEFSGNLVPVTKSGSQPAFKFEAFKDNRVEFTVRVKHHEESPSGRIYFMNEPKVAKGEQSQSPVCVLDVELPQSIAPRAGKSFDALNDELSFHWGDHNNSGPPSLHTHHEKSAITNGHDKTIVNGNVKFNSKDT
;
A
#
# COMPACT_ATOMS: atom_id res chain seq x y z
N MET A 1 -4.12 35.73 -12.87
CA MET A 1 -4.52 34.51 -13.63
C MET A 1 -5.17 33.53 -12.67
N GLY A 2 -6.10 32.69 -13.13
CA GLY A 2 -6.68 31.59 -12.34
C GLY A 2 -6.54 30.25 -13.07
N GLY A 3 -6.61 29.13 -12.35
CA GLY A 3 -6.41 27.78 -12.89
C GLY A 3 -5.52 26.94 -11.99
N GLN A 4 -4.67 26.07 -12.57
CA GLN A 4 -3.72 25.22 -11.85
C GLN A 4 -2.44 25.96 -11.36
N ALA A 5 -2.33 27.27 -11.58
CA ALA A 5 -1.25 28.06 -11.00
C ALA A 5 -1.30 28.02 -9.47
N ARG A 6 -0.13 27.96 -8.82
CA ARG A 6 -0.02 28.06 -7.36
C ARG A 6 -0.62 29.38 -6.87
N ALA A 7 -1.28 29.35 -5.73
CA ALA A 7 -1.70 30.58 -5.07
C ALA A 7 -0.46 31.39 -4.65
N VAL A 8 -0.57 32.71 -4.77
CA VAL A 8 0.32 33.70 -4.18
C VAL A 8 -0.55 34.53 -3.24
N TRP A 9 -0.05 34.78 -2.04
CA TRP A 9 -0.75 35.58 -1.03
C TRP A 9 -0.17 37.00 -0.99
N GLU A 10 -1.00 37.97 -0.63
CA GLU A 10 -0.68 39.39 -0.53
C GLU A 10 -1.49 39.97 0.64
N ASP A 11 -0.91 40.87 1.44
CA ASP A 11 -1.64 41.58 2.48
C ASP A 11 -2.34 42.80 1.88
N VAL A 12 -3.67 42.75 1.86
CA VAL A 12 -4.55 43.80 1.34
C VAL A 12 -5.23 44.61 2.45
N THR A 13 -4.83 44.45 3.71
CA THR A 13 -5.45 45.11 4.88
C THR A 13 -5.40 46.64 4.77
N GLY A 14 -4.32 47.19 4.20
CA GLY A 14 -4.17 48.64 3.97
C GLY A 14 -4.99 49.21 2.81
N SER A 15 -5.53 48.37 1.92
CA SER A 15 -6.27 48.77 0.72
C SER A 15 -7.74 48.32 0.72
N THR A 16 -8.12 47.42 1.62
CA THR A 16 -9.46 46.79 1.69
C THR A 16 -10.13 47.11 3.03
N PRO A 17 -11.02 48.12 3.10
CA PRO A 17 -11.73 48.45 4.33
C PRO A 17 -12.58 47.27 4.84
N LEU A 18 -12.39 46.93 6.12
CA LEU A 18 -13.03 45.79 6.77
C LEU A 18 -13.99 46.25 7.86
N THR A 19 -15.28 45.94 7.71
CA THR A 19 -16.31 46.17 8.74
C THR A 19 -16.47 44.89 9.56
N ILE A 20 -16.12 44.93 10.84
CA ILE A 20 -16.34 43.82 11.78
C ILE A 20 -17.67 44.06 12.52
N THR A 21 -18.49 43.03 12.66
CA THR A 21 -19.76 43.08 13.40
C THR A 21 -20.06 41.70 13.99
N SER A 22 -20.09 41.60 15.32
CA SER A 22 -20.04 40.31 16.03
C SER A 22 -18.88 39.45 15.49
N ASP A 23 -19.07 38.15 15.31
CA ASP A 23 -18.04 37.23 14.81
C ASP A 23 -17.89 37.21 13.27
N CYS A 24 -18.39 38.25 12.59
CA CYS A 24 -18.36 38.37 11.13
C CYS A 24 -17.55 39.59 10.67
N ALA A 25 -16.86 39.46 9.55
CA ALA A 25 -16.10 40.54 8.91
C ALA A 25 -16.53 40.69 7.45
N SER A 26 -16.84 41.92 7.03
CA SER A 26 -17.40 42.26 5.72
C SER A 26 -16.51 43.26 4.99
N PHE A 27 -16.29 43.03 3.70
CA PHE A 27 -15.55 43.90 2.79
C PHE A 27 -16.14 43.80 1.38
N THR A 28 -15.73 44.71 0.48
CA THR A 28 -16.10 44.67 -0.94
C THR A 28 -14.88 44.38 -1.81
N THR A 29 -15.10 43.67 -2.92
CA THR A 29 -14.05 43.37 -3.93
C THR A 29 -14.63 43.53 -5.33
N THR A 30 -13.80 43.97 -6.27
CA THR A 30 -14.10 43.99 -7.71
C THR A 30 -13.54 42.77 -8.45
N VAL A 31 -12.81 41.89 -7.76
CA VAL A 31 -12.14 40.71 -8.32
C VAL A 31 -12.50 39.43 -7.56
N SER A 32 -12.70 38.34 -8.31
CA SER A 32 -12.87 37.00 -7.75
C SER A 32 -11.51 36.39 -7.40
N ALA A 33 -11.23 36.25 -6.11
CA ALA A 33 -9.98 35.70 -5.57
C ALA A 33 -10.26 34.72 -4.41
N ARG A 34 -9.19 34.13 -3.85
CA ARG A 34 -9.25 33.48 -2.53
C ARG A 34 -8.95 34.53 -1.47
N PHE A 35 -9.76 34.58 -0.42
CA PHE A 35 -9.57 35.48 0.71
C PHE A 35 -9.40 34.64 1.98
N TRP A 36 -8.47 35.04 2.85
CA TRP A 36 -8.23 34.39 4.13
C TRP A 36 -7.97 35.46 5.18
N LEU A 37 -8.80 35.50 6.23
CA LEU A 37 -8.59 36.34 7.39
C LEU A 37 -7.62 35.64 8.35
N MET A 38 -6.57 36.35 8.77
CA MET A 38 -5.50 35.80 9.59
C MET A 38 -5.17 36.77 10.73
N ASN A 39 -5.41 36.34 11.97
CA ASN A 39 -4.98 37.09 13.16
C ASN A 39 -3.58 36.59 13.57
N TYR A 40 -2.55 37.40 13.32
CA TYR A 40 -1.16 37.01 13.55
C TYR A 40 -0.33 38.22 13.99
N GLN A 41 0.48 38.05 15.03
CA GLN A 41 1.18 39.16 15.69
C GLN A 41 2.35 39.71 14.86
N ASN A 42 3.08 38.85 14.14
CA ASN A 42 4.21 39.29 13.30
C ASN A 42 3.77 39.46 11.84
N VAL A 43 3.09 40.58 11.55
CA VAL A 43 2.43 40.82 10.24
C VAL A 43 3.39 40.66 9.04
N SER A 44 4.69 40.94 9.18
CA SER A 44 5.69 40.74 8.11
C SER A 44 5.77 39.30 7.61
N ASP A 45 5.52 38.33 8.49
CA ASP A 45 5.66 36.90 8.20
C ASP A 45 4.31 36.24 7.86
N ALA A 46 3.19 36.98 8.00
CA ALA A 46 1.84 36.46 7.78
C ALA A 46 1.68 35.83 6.38
N THR A 47 2.16 36.52 5.33
CA THR A 47 2.13 36.02 3.94
C THR A 47 2.93 34.73 3.75
N LYS A 48 4.07 34.59 4.44
CA LYS A 48 4.88 33.37 4.43
C LYS A 48 4.13 32.23 5.11
N LEU A 49 3.64 32.46 6.34
CA LEU A 49 2.93 31.45 7.12
C LEU A 49 1.61 31.02 6.45
N ALA A 50 0.88 31.94 5.81
CA ALA A 50 -0.27 31.63 4.96
C ALA A 50 0.12 30.78 3.74
N THR A 51 1.28 31.02 3.12
CA THR A 51 1.80 30.19 2.02
C THR A 51 2.12 28.77 2.48
N GLU A 52 2.75 28.63 3.65
CA GLU A 52 3.15 27.35 4.25
C GLU A 52 1.91 26.55 4.71
N LEU A 53 1.00 27.16 5.46
CA LEU A 53 -0.24 26.52 5.92
C LEU A 53 -1.17 26.16 4.76
N TYR A 54 -1.34 27.03 3.75
CA TYR A 54 -2.18 26.72 2.58
C TYR A 54 -1.62 25.55 1.75
N ARG A 55 -0.29 25.42 1.66
CA ARG A 55 0.34 24.27 1.00
C ARG A 55 0.00 22.96 1.71
N GLU A 56 -0.02 22.96 3.05
CA GLU A 56 -0.39 21.78 3.85
C GLU A 56 -1.90 21.49 3.79
N MET A 57 -2.75 22.51 3.82
CA MET A 57 -4.21 22.38 3.67
C MET A 57 -4.65 21.89 2.28
N LEU A 58 -3.79 21.98 1.26
CA LEU A 58 -4.05 21.42 -0.07
C LEU A 58 -3.75 19.92 -0.19
N ILE A 59 -3.15 19.30 0.82
CA ILE A 59 -2.83 17.87 0.78
C ILE A 59 -4.12 17.05 0.96
N VAL A 60 -4.40 16.16 0.01
CA VAL A 60 -5.67 15.43 -0.04
C VAL A 60 -5.70 14.34 1.03
N PRO A 61 -6.72 14.31 1.91
CA PRO A 61 -6.94 13.20 2.83
C PRO A 61 -7.57 12.01 2.12
N PHE A 62 -7.09 10.82 2.42
CA PHE A 62 -7.65 9.55 1.99
C PHE A 62 -8.03 8.69 3.19
N ASP A 63 -9.14 7.97 3.06
CA ASP A 63 -9.55 6.95 4.01
C ASP A 63 -8.91 5.61 3.58
N VAL A 64 -8.16 5.01 4.50
CA VAL A 64 -7.21 3.92 4.27
C VAL A 64 -7.51 2.79 5.25
N ARG A 65 -7.39 1.54 4.80
CA ARG A 65 -7.23 0.39 5.72
C ARG A 65 -5.76 0.04 5.85
N ILE A 66 -5.25 0.06 7.08
CA ILE A 66 -3.96 -0.55 7.41
C ILE A 66 -4.18 -2.06 7.54
N VAL A 67 -3.28 -2.85 6.97
CA VAL A 67 -3.21 -4.29 7.19
C VAL A 67 -1.79 -4.66 7.61
N VAL A 68 -1.66 -5.57 8.56
CA VAL A 68 -0.37 -6.12 9.00
C VAL A 68 -0.41 -7.62 8.80
N LEU A 69 0.51 -8.13 7.98
CA LEU A 69 0.71 -9.55 7.77
C LEU A 69 1.98 -9.99 8.51
N GLY A 70 1.93 -11.13 9.18
CA GLY A 70 3.02 -11.69 9.96
C GLY A 70 3.56 -12.99 9.36
N LYS A 71 4.86 -13.22 9.56
CA LYS A 71 5.55 -14.47 9.19
C LYS A 71 6.64 -14.76 10.19
N ARG A 72 6.50 -15.84 10.97
CA ARG A 72 7.52 -16.28 11.91
C ARG A 72 8.65 -16.98 11.16
N LEU A 73 9.91 -16.59 11.41
CA LEU A 73 11.09 -17.16 10.74
C LEU A 73 11.82 -18.18 11.61
N ASP A 74 11.84 -17.97 12.92
CA ASP A 74 12.25 -18.96 13.93
C ASP A 74 11.58 -18.68 15.29
N ALA A 75 12.16 -19.17 16.40
CA ALA A 75 11.62 -18.94 17.73
C ALA A 75 11.64 -17.45 18.13
N LEU A 76 12.67 -16.70 17.70
CA LEU A 76 13.01 -15.34 18.14
C LEU A 76 12.93 -14.28 17.04
N GLU A 77 12.88 -14.66 15.75
CA GLU A 77 12.79 -13.72 14.64
C GLU A 77 11.55 -13.95 13.76
N GLY A 78 10.97 -12.86 13.26
CA GLY A 78 9.86 -12.84 12.32
C GLY A 78 9.92 -11.64 11.39
N ARG A 79 9.01 -11.58 10.42
CA ARG A 79 8.78 -10.41 9.57
C ARG A 79 7.35 -9.94 9.71
N LEU A 80 7.17 -8.62 9.68
CA LEU A 80 5.88 -7.98 9.49
C LEU A 80 5.89 -7.27 8.13
N LEU A 81 4.81 -7.43 7.39
CA LEU A 81 4.52 -6.71 6.15
C LEU A 81 3.31 -5.81 6.42
N VAL A 82 3.53 -4.51 6.44
CA VAL A 82 2.49 -3.49 6.61
C VAL A 82 2.04 -3.02 5.22
N MET A 83 0.73 -2.95 5.00
CA MET A 83 0.11 -2.50 3.76
C MET A 83 -0.91 -1.39 4.02
N TYR A 84 -0.92 -0.35 3.18
CA TYR A 84 -1.92 0.72 3.22
C TYR A 84 -2.86 0.62 2.00
N ILE A 85 -4.10 0.19 2.23
CA ILE A 85 -5.06 -0.16 1.17
C ILE A 85 -6.14 0.92 1.07
N THR A 86 -6.14 1.66 -0.04
CA THR A 86 -7.18 2.68 -0.37
C THR A 86 -8.38 2.09 -1.09
N ASP A 87 -8.21 0.99 -1.84
CA ASP A 87 -9.30 0.33 -2.56
C ASP A 87 -9.76 -0.94 -1.84
N ARG A 88 -11.02 -0.95 -1.41
CA ARG A 88 -11.66 -2.10 -0.75
C ARG A 88 -11.75 -3.34 -1.65
N TYR A 89 -11.73 -3.19 -2.98
CA TYR A 89 -11.82 -4.31 -3.92
C TYR A 89 -10.45 -4.96 -4.19
N ALA A 90 -9.35 -4.23 -3.97
CA ALA A 90 -8.00 -4.78 -4.08
C ALA A 90 -7.62 -5.71 -2.91
N TYR A 91 -8.29 -5.57 -1.75
CA TYR A 91 -7.99 -6.23 -0.48
C TYR A 91 -7.68 -7.73 -0.61
N ASP A 92 -8.65 -8.54 -1.03
CA ASP A 92 -8.51 -10.00 -1.13
C ASP A 92 -7.43 -10.42 -2.14
N THR A 93 -7.25 -9.64 -3.20
CA THR A 93 -6.28 -9.95 -4.27
C THR A 93 -4.85 -9.69 -3.80
N LEU A 94 -4.62 -8.55 -3.12
CA LEU A 94 -3.33 -8.22 -2.52
C LEU A 94 -2.94 -9.22 -1.44
N LEU A 95 -3.86 -9.58 -0.54
CA LEU A 95 -3.62 -10.59 0.49
C LEU A 95 -3.21 -11.95 -0.08
N ARG A 96 -3.90 -12.43 -1.12
CA ARG A 96 -3.62 -13.74 -1.74
C ARG A 96 -2.29 -13.81 -2.49
N GLN A 97 -1.66 -12.68 -2.79
CA GLN A 97 -0.32 -12.62 -3.38
C GLN A 97 0.79 -12.77 -2.34
N GLU A 98 0.49 -12.50 -1.06
CA GLU A 98 1.50 -12.49 0.00
C GLU A 98 1.62 -13.84 0.70
N HIS A 99 2.83 -14.39 0.75
CA HIS A 99 3.14 -15.64 1.47
C HIS A 99 3.30 -15.40 2.99
N TYR A 100 2.32 -14.73 3.57
CA TYR A 100 2.22 -14.25 4.96
C TYR A 100 0.82 -14.58 5.52
N THR A 101 0.63 -14.47 6.84
CA THR A 101 -0.70 -14.60 7.47
C THR A 101 -1.18 -13.21 7.90
N GLU A 102 -2.45 -12.86 7.72
CA GLU A 102 -3.01 -11.63 8.30
C GLU A 102 -2.98 -11.72 9.84
N VAL A 103 -2.36 -10.74 10.52
CA VAL A 103 -2.26 -10.71 11.99
C VAL A 103 -2.95 -9.51 12.62
N ALA A 104 -3.21 -8.44 11.86
CA ALA A 104 -4.09 -7.34 12.25
C ALA A 104 -4.58 -6.56 11.03
N HIS A 105 -5.74 -5.90 11.16
CA HIS A 105 -6.19 -4.84 10.26
C HIS A 105 -6.88 -3.71 11.04
N SER A 106 -6.91 -2.51 10.46
CA SER A 106 -7.64 -1.38 11.02
C SER A 106 -9.07 -1.25 10.48
N THR A 107 -9.88 -0.44 11.16
CA THR A 107 -11.00 0.27 10.52
C THR A 107 -10.47 1.28 9.49
N ALA A 108 -11.34 2.03 8.81
CA ALA A 108 -10.89 3.14 7.98
C ALA A 108 -10.22 4.23 8.85
N VAL A 109 -8.99 4.59 8.51
CA VAL A 109 -8.20 5.66 9.14
C VAL A 109 -7.77 6.69 8.09
N ARG A 110 -7.49 7.93 8.50
CA ARG A 110 -7.23 9.02 7.56
C ARG A 110 -5.75 9.36 7.45
N PHE A 111 -5.18 9.16 6.27
CA PHE A 111 -3.83 9.58 5.91
C PHE A 111 -3.85 10.71 4.88
N LEU A 112 -2.76 11.47 4.81
CA LEU A 112 -2.56 12.58 3.87
C LEU A 112 -1.63 12.15 2.75
N ASP A 113 -2.02 12.34 1.49
CA ASP A 113 -1.22 11.90 0.35
C ASP A 113 0.19 12.53 0.34
N GLY A 114 1.19 11.68 0.17
CA GLY A 114 2.58 12.10 0.11
C GLY A 114 3.28 12.34 1.46
N LYS A 115 2.59 12.20 2.60
CA LYS A 115 3.18 12.30 3.95
C LYS A 115 3.80 10.98 4.42
N GLU A 116 4.74 11.08 5.34
CA GLU A 116 5.29 9.92 6.06
C GLU A 116 4.37 9.53 7.23
N ILE A 117 4.21 8.22 7.43
CA ILE A 117 3.60 7.63 8.61
C ILE A 117 4.72 7.00 9.42
N HIS A 118 4.94 7.50 10.64
CA HIS A 118 5.99 7.03 11.54
C HIS A 118 5.45 5.92 12.44
N LEU A 119 6.23 4.87 12.66
CA LEU A 119 5.81 3.72 13.47
C LEU A 119 6.51 3.73 14.84
N GLU A 120 5.76 3.41 15.90
CA GLU A 120 6.33 2.98 17.18
C GLU A 120 5.86 1.58 17.57
N PHE A 121 6.59 0.94 18.49
CA PHE A 121 6.36 -0.45 18.89
C PHE A 121 6.40 -0.61 20.42
N SER A 122 5.53 -1.45 20.97
CA SER A 122 5.60 -1.89 22.37
C SER A 122 5.25 -3.37 22.51
N GLY A 123 5.57 -3.98 23.66
CA GLY A 123 5.37 -5.41 23.91
C GLY A 123 6.64 -6.22 23.67
N ASN A 124 6.47 -7.47 23.23
CA ASN A 124 7.54 -8.44 23.05
C ASN A 124 8.19 -8.36 21.64
N LEU A 125 7.49 -7.82 20.65
CA LEU A 125 8.02 -7.58 19.30
C LEU A 125 8.78 -6.25 19.19
N VAL A 126 10.04 -6.31 18.77
CA VAL A 126 10.94 -5.16 18.59
C VAL A 126 11.42 -5.10 17.12
N PRO A 127 11.26 -3.98 16.40
CA PRO A 127 11.70 -3.86 15.01
C PRO A 127 13.23 -3.81 14.88
N VAL A 128 13.78 -4.45 13.86
CA VAL A 128 15.22 -4.38 13.53
C VAL A 128 15.47 -3.17 12.64
N THR A 129 15.88 -2.05 13.24
CA THR A 129 16.08 -0.76 12.54
C THR A 129 17.55 -0.39 12.39
N LYS A 130 17.87 0.46 11.41
CA LYS A 130 19.24 0.96 11.19
C LYS A 130 19.58 1.95 12.29
N SER A 131 20.61 1.66 13.08
CA SER A 131 21.11 2.54 14.15
C SER A 131 20.05 2.98 15.18
N GLY A 132 18.97 2.22 15.37
CA GLY A 132 17.88 2.57 16.28
C GLY A 132 16.92 3.64 15.74
N SER A 133 16.94 3.95 14.44
CA SER A 133 16.00 4.90 13.81
C SER A 133 14.54 4.48 14.01
N GLN A 134 13.64 5.44 14.21
CA GLN A 134 12.20 5.20 14.10
C GLN A 134 11.86 4.78 12.65
N PRO A 135 11.09 3.70 12.41
CA PRO A 135 10.60 3.38 11.07
C PRO A 135 9.60 4.44 10.60
N ALA A 136 9.72 4.88 9.35
CA ALA A 136 8.84 5.89 8.76
C ALA A 136 8.65 5.60 7.27
N PHE A 137 7.40 5.63 6.80
CA PHE A 137 7.05 5.20 5.45
C PHE A 137 6.04 6.14 4.81
N LYS A 138 6.39 6.63 3.61
CA LYS A 138 5.55 7.54 2.83
C LYS A 138 4.29 6.82 2.34
N PHE A 139 3.11 7.39 2.62
CA PHE A 139 1.86 7.01 1.98
C PHE A 139 1.72 7.74 0.63
N GLU A 140 1.34 7.01 -0.42
CA GLU A 140 1.03 7.57 -1.75
C GLU A 140 -0.29 6.99 -2.27
N ALA A 141 -1.31 7.83 -2.47
CA ALA A 141 -2.65 7.38 -2.78
C ALA A 141 -2.73 6.58 -4.10
N PHE A 142 -3.52 5.50 -4.10
CA PHE A 142 -3.71 4.58 -5.23
C PHE A 142 -2.44 3.88 -5.75
N LYS A 143 -1.33 3.91 -5.00
CA LYS A 143 -0.12 3.14 -5.29
C LYS A 143 0.00 1.88 -4.43
N ASP A 144 0.99 1.06 -4.78
CA ASP A 144 1.42 -0.09 -3.99
C ASP A 144 2.16 0.36 -2.72
N ASN A 145 1.40 0.55 -1.64
CA ASN A 145 1.93 0.95 -0.34
C ASN A 145 2.20 -0.29 0.51
N ARG A 146 3.35 -0.96 0.31
CA ARG A 146 3.77 -2.11 1.13
C ARG A 146 5.15 -1.90 1.72
N VAL A 147 5.35 -2.30 2.98
CA VAL A 147 6.66 -2.27 3.63
C VAL A 147 6.87 -3.50 4.52
N GLU A 148 7.96 -4.23 4.23
CA GLU A 148 8.41 -5.37 5.03
C GLU A 148 9.54 -4.95 5.98
N PHE A 149 9.49 -5.41 7.23
CA PHE A 149 10.61 -5.28 8.17
C PHE A 149 10.69 -6.48 9.12
N THR A 150 11.92 -6.82 9.52
CA THR A 150 12.17 -7.85 10.52
C THR A 150 11.81 -7.35 11.92
N VAL A 151 11.19 -8.21 12.72
CA VAL A 151 10.95 -8.03 14.15
C VAL A 151 11.61 -9.16 14.94
N ARG A 152 12.06 -8.85 16.16
CA ARG A 152 12.59 -9.83 17.11
C ARG A 152 11.70 -9.94 18.33
N VAL A 153 11.56 -11.16 18.82
CA VAL A 153 10.95 -11.49 20.11
C VAL A 153 12.00 -11.23 21.20
N LYS A 154 11.67 -10.38 22.17
CA LYS A 154 12.58 -9.94 23.24
C LYS A 154 12.68 -10.95 24.39
N HIS A 155 11.58 -11.63 24.70
CA HIS A 155 11.39 -12.57 25.80
C HIS A 155 10.83 -13.89 25.24
N HIS A 156 11.62 -14.96 25.29
CA HIS A 156 11.33 -16.19 24.55
C HIS A 156 10.21 -17.06 25.16
N GLU A 157 9.86 -16.81 26.42
CA GLU A 157 8.82 -17.51 27.19
C GLU A 157 7.45 -16.81 27.10
N GLU A 158 7.43 -15.57 26.61
CA GLU A 158 6.22 -14.77 26.39
C GLU A 158 5.70 -14.97 24.96
N SER A 159 4.41 -14.68 24.72
CA SER A 159 3.85 -14.73 23.37
C SER A 159 4.57 -13.74 22.43
N PRO A 160 4.76 -14.05 21.14
CA PRO A 160 5.47 -13.20 20.20
C PRO A 160 4.56 -12.05 19.71
N SER A 161 4.09 -11.24 20.66
CA SER A 161 3.03 -10.24 20.50
C SER A 161 3.50 -8.82 20.85
N GLY A 162 2.74 -7.82 20.42
CA GLY A 162 3.03 -6.42 20.70
C GLY A 162 1.99 -5.49 20.10
N ARG A 163 2.28 -4.19 20.09
CA ARG A 163 1.47 -3.15 19.45
C ARG A 163 2.29 -2.30 18.51
N ILE A 164 1.73 -2.01 17.34
CA ILE A 164 2.23 -0.99 16.42
C ILE A 164 1.38 0.27 16.57
N TYR A 165 2.02 1.41 16.71
CA TYR A 165 1.39 2.73 16.77
C TYR A 165 1.72 3.48 15.49
N PHE A 166 0.70 4.00 14.80
CA PHE A 166 0.83 4.71 13.53
C PHE A 166 0.67 6.21 13.79
N MET A 167 1.74 6.98 13.57
CA MET A 167 1.86 8.39 13.93
C MET A 167 1.96 9.26 12.66
N ASN A 168 1.29 10.41 12.65
CA ASN A 168 1.46 11.42 11.57
C ASN A 168 2.77 12.22 11.70
N GLU A 169 3.42 12.18 12.86
CA GLU A 169 4.59 13.01 13.19
C GLU A 169 5.71 12.14 13.79
N PRO A 170 6.98 12.56 13.68
CA PRO A 170 8.11 11.88 14.31
C PRO A 170 8.00 11.79 15.84
N LYS A 171 8.73 10.84 16.42
CA LYS A 171 8.85 10.67 17.87
C LYS A 171 9.52 11.88 18.54
N VAL A 172 8.77 12.54 19.42
CA VAL A 172 9.20 13.67 20.25
C VAL A 172 10.23 13.28 21.31
N ALA A 173 10.93 14.25 21.89
CA ALA A 173 11.96 14.03 22.90
C ALA A 173 11.38 13.60 24.26
N LYS A 174 12.22 13.00 25.11
CA LYS A 174 11.82 12.59 26.46
C LYS A 174 11.45 13.82 27.31
N GLY A 175 10.17 13.91 27.67
CA GLY A 175 9.61 15.01 28.46
C GLY A 175 8.65 15.91 27.68
N GLU A 176 8.62 15.79 26.35
CA GLU A 176 7.64 16.45 25.50
C GLU A 176 6.32 15.65 25.45
N GLN A 177 5.22 16.33 25.10
CA GLN A 177 3.90 15.71 24.98
C GLN A 177 3.89 14.73 23.80
N SER A 178 3.84 13.42 24.08
CA SER A 178 3.64 12.39 23.05
C SER A 178 2.37 12.66 22.24
N GLN A 179 2.49 12.62 20.91
CA GLN A 179 1.36 12.76 20.00
C GLN A 179 0.39 11.58 20.13
N SER A 180 -0.89 11.80 19.79
CA SER A 180 -1.87 10.72 19.70
C SER A 180 -1.63 9.89 18.43
N PRO A 181 -1.61 8.55 18.51
CA PRO A 181 -1.58 7.70 17.31
C PRO A 181 -2.87 7.85 16.50
N VAL A 182 -2.75 7.80 15.17
CA VAL A 182 -3.88 7.72 14.22
C VAL A 182 -4.52 6.33 14.27
N CYS A 183 -3.70 5.31 14.49
CA CYS A 183 -4.12 3.93 14.68
C CYS A 183 -3.19 3.22 15.67
N VAL A 184 -3.72 2.28 16.43
CA VAL A 184 -2.94 1.30 17.19
C VAL A 184 -3.46 -0.08 16.81
N LEU A 185 -2.56 -0.99 16.48
CA LEU A 185 -2.89 -2.39 16.19
C LEU A 185 -2.10 -3.29 17.13
N ASP A 186 -2.82 -4.09 17.93
CA ASP A 186 -2.26 -5.29 18.57
C ASP A 186 -1.92 -6.31 17.47
N VAL A 187 -0.75 -6.94 17.57
CA VAL A 187 -0.19 -7.87 16.58
C VAL A 187 0.49 -9.05 17.29
N GLU A 188 0.37 -10.25 16.73
CA GLU A 188 1.08 -11.45 17.19
C GLU A 188 1.63 -12.22 15.99
N LEU A 189 2.88 -12.71 16.06
CA LEU A 189 3.44 -13.53 14.99
C LEU A 189 2.74 -14.90 14.93
N PRO A 190 2.49 -15.46 13.73
CA PRO A 190 1.88 -16.78 13.59
C PRO A 190 2.66 -17.86 14.37
N GLN A 191 1.94 -18.76 15.02
CA GLN A 191 2.55 -19.79 15.87
C GLN A 191 3.55 -20.67 15.11
N SER A 192 3.19 -21.06 13.88
CA SER A 192 4.01 -21.86 12.97
C SER A 192 5.19 -21.06 12.40
N ILE A 193 6.39 -21.62 12.56
CA ILE A 193 7.57 -21.15 11.84
C ILE A 193 7.39 -21.47 10.35
N ALA A 194 7.54 -20.48 9.49
CA ALA A 194 7.40 -20.66 8.05
C ALA A 194 8.53 -21.55 7.48
N PRO A 195 8.25 -22.38 6.46
CA PRO A 195 9.28 -23.13 5.76
C PRO A 195 10.39 -22.20 5.25
N ARG A 196 11.65 -22.59 5.50
CA ARG A 196 12.81 -21.86 4.94
C ARG A 196 12.74 -21.91 3.42
N ALA A 197 13.09 -20.81 2.76
CA ALA A 197 13.10 -20.70 1.30
C ALA A 197 14.26 -21.52 0.69
N GLY A 198 14.07 -22.83 0.62
CA GLY A 198 15.01 -23.79 0.03
C GLY A 198 14.37 -25.18 -0.01
N LYS A 199 14.29 -25.77 -1.21
CA LYS A 199 13.53 -27.00 -1.55
C LYS A 199 12.00 -26.88 -1.51
N SER A 200 11.43 -25.92 -2.25
CA SER A 200 9.99 -25.91 -2.60
C SER A 200 9.75 -26.23 -4.08
N PHE A 201 10.67 -26.92 -4.75
CA PHE A 201 10.47 -27.46 -6.11
C PHE A 201 10.05 -28.95 -6.06
N ASP A 202 10.58 -29.70 -5.10
CA ASP A 202 10.28 -31.13 -4.92
C ASP A 202 8.82 -31.37 -4.47
N ALA A 203 8.29 -30.52 -3.59
CA ALA A 203 6.93 -30.67 -3.02
C ALA A 203 5.80 -30.57 -4.07
N LEU A 204 6.01 -29.83 -5.16
CA LEU A 204 5.06 -29.74 -6.28
C LEU A 204 5.10 -30.97 -7.20
N ASN A 205 6.23 -31.70 -7.23
CA ASN A 205 6.31 -32.98 -7.94
C ASN A 205 5.55 -34.09 -7.20
N ASP A 206 5.56 -34.09 -5.86
CA ASP A 206 4.81 -35.08 -5.08
C ASP A 206 3.29 -34.92 -5.27
N GLU A 207 2.73 -33.69 -5.29
CA GLU A 207 1.29 -33.50 -5.59
C GLU A 207 0.92 -33.88 -7.04
N LEU A 208 1.85 -33.75 -8.00
CA LEU A 208 1.61 -34.10 -9.41
C LEU A 208 1.81 -35.59 -9.73
N SER A 209 2.45 -36.37 -8.84
CA SER A 209 2.77 -37.78 -9.09
C SER A 209 1.60 -38.75 -8.86
N PHE A 210 0.60 -38.37 -8.05
CA PHE A 210 -0.42 -39.29 -7.52
C PHE A 210 -1.65 -39.53 -8.43
N HIS A 211 -1.63 -39.18 -9.72
CA HIS A 211 -2.82 -39.25 -10.59
C HIS A 211 -2.67 -39.94 -11.96
N TRP A 212 -1.64 -40.77 -12.15
CA TRP A 212 -1.59 -41.72 -13.28
C TRP A 212 -1.42 -43.15 -12.74
N GLY A 213 -2.53 -43.87 -12.58
CA GLY A 213 -2.57 -45.18 -11.93
C GLY A 213 -2.12 -46.34 -12.82
N ASP A 214 -1.36 -47.26 -12.23
CA ASP A 214 -0.96 -48.53 -12.85
C ASP A 214 -2.16 -49.45 -13.13
N HIS A 215 -2.37 -49.80 -14.41
CA HIS A 215 -3.21 -50.92 -14.82
C HIS A 215 -2.48 -51.81 -15.83
N ASN A 216 -1.76 -52.81 -15.29
CA ASN A 216 -1.26 -53.95 -16.06
C ASN A 216 -2.41 -54.81 -16.59
N ASN A 217 -2.42 -55.13 -17.90
CA ASN A 217 -2.71 -56.51 -18.30
C ASN A 217 -2.13 -56.91 -19.68
N SER A 218 -2.07 -58.21 -19.91
CA SER A 218 -1.52 -58.97 -21.05
C SER A 218 -1.99 -58.58 -22.46
N GLY A 219 -1.10 -58.74 -23.45
CA GLY A 219 -1.41 -58.99 -24.88
C GLY A 219 -1.07 -60.45 -25.29
N PRO A 220 -0.77 -60.78 -26.57
CA PRO A 220 -0.81 -59.96 -27.81
C PRO A 220 -2.20 -60.09 -28.49
N PRO A 221 -2.48 -60.49 -29.78
CA PRO A 221 -1.67 -61.01 -30.90
C PRO A 221 -1.27 -59.92 -31.93
N SER A 222 -1.28 -60.21 -33.25
CA SER A 222 -0.77 -59.35 -34.33
C SER A 222 -1.56 -59.50 -35.65
N LEU A 223 -1.49 -58.49 -36.54
CA LEU A 223 -1.85 -58.56 -37.96
C LEU A 223 -1.04 -57.53 -38.79
N HIS A 224 -1.10 -57.59 -40.13
CA HIS A 224 0.00 -57.22 -41.04
C HIS A 224 -0.16 -55.91 -41.87
N THR A 225 1.00 -55.28 -42.17
CA THR A 225 1.38 -54.50 -43.40
C THR A 225 0.54 -53.28 -43.82
N HIS A 226 1.14 -52.11 -44.12
CA HIS A 226 1.85 -51.85 -45.40
C HIS A 226 2.81 -50.62 -45.38
N HIS A 227 3.44 -50.33 -46.53
CA HIS A 227 4.31 -49.16 -46.84
C HIS A 227 3.56 -47.79 -46.75
N GLU A 228 4.16 -46.58 -46.80
CA GLU A 228 5.27 -46.09 -47.65
C GLU A 228 6.10 -44.92 -47.04
N LYS A 229 6.82 -44.12 -47.85
CA LYS A 229 8.00 -43.29 -47.49
C LYS A 229 7.79 -41.78 -47.69
N SER A 230 8.62 -40.99 -46.96
CA SER A 230 9.22 -39.68 -47.38
C SER A 230 8.31 -38.47 -47.67
N ALA A 231 8.77 -37.21 -47.66
CA ALA A 231 9.84 -36.48 -46.94
C ALA A 231 9.76 -34.97 -47.30
N ILE A 232 10.49 -34.09 -46.56
CA ILE A 232 10.74 -32.65 -46.85
C ILE A 232 9.47 -31.74 -46.97
N THR A 233 9.45 -30.40 -46.86
CA THR A 233 10.45 -29.32 -46.65
C THR A 233 10.00 -28.31 -45.57
N ASN A 234 10.92 -27.51 -45.03
CA ASN A 234 10.60 -26.26 -44.31
C ASN A 234 9.94 -25.21 -45.24
N GLY A 235 9.14 -24.30 -44.69
CA GLY A 235 8.54 -23.17 -45.41
C GLY A 235 8.33 -21.94 -44.50
N HIS A 236 8.85 -20.79 -44.92
CA HIS A 236 8.86 -19.56 -44.13
C HIS A 236 7.51 -18.83 -44.06
N ASP A 237 7.29 -18.17 -42.91
CA ASP A 237 6.81 -16.79 -42.73
C ASP A 237 5.51 -16.32 -43.44
N LYS A 238 4.57 -15.78 -42.65
CA LYS A 238 3.54 -14.85 -43.13
C LYS A 238 2.99 -13.95 -42.02
N THR A 239 2.89 -12.67 -42.34
CA THR A 239 2.48 -11.57 -41.46
C THR A 239 0.97 -11.56 -41.17
N ILE A 240 0.58 -11.13 -39.97
CA ILE A 240 -0.81 -10.89 -39.60
C ILE A 240 -1.31 -9.59 -40.24
N VAL A 241 -2.48 -9.62 -40.88
CA VAL A 241 -3.24 -8.44 -41.33
C VAL A 241 -4.71 -8.61 -40.91
N ASN A 242 -5.31 -7.53 -40.39
CA ASN A 242 -6.65 -7.55 -39.78
C ASN A 242 -7.77 -7.82 -40.80
N GLY A 243 -8.74 -8.67 -40.43
CA GLY A 243 -9.97 -8.90 -41.19
C GLY A 243 -11.22 -8.74 -40.32
N ASN A 244 -11.96 -7.63 -40.49
CA ASN A 244 -13.27 -7.46 -39.86
C ASN A 244 -14.30 -8.39 -40.53
N VAL A 245 -14.91 -9.29 -39.75
CA VAL A 245 -15.97 -10.18 -40.25
C VAL A 245 -17.29 -9.41 -40.35
N LYS A 246 -17.83 -9.29 -41.56
CA LYS A 246 -19.26 -9.01 -41.79
C LYS A 246 -19.93 -10.29 -42.28
N PHE A 247 -20.93 -10.77 -41.53
CA PHE A 247 -21.82 -11.81 -42.02
C PHE A 247 -22.78 -11.25 -43.07
N ASN A 248 -23.10 -12.08 -44.05
CA ASN A 248 -24.02 -11.75 -45.14
C ASN A 248 -25.25 -12.66 -45.03
N SER A 249 -26.43 -12.07 -44.84
CA SER A 249 -27.71 -12.78 -44.85
C SER A 249 -28.48 -12.45 -46.11
N LYS A 250 -28.85 -13.47 -46.90
CA LYS A 250 -29.89 -13.37 -47.91
C LYS A 250 -31.18 -13.96 -47.35
N ASP A 251 -32.27 -13.25 -47.60
CA ASP A 251 -33.68 -13.66 -47.74
C ASP A 251 -34.49 -12.34 -47.59
N THR A 252 -35.32 -11.90 -48.54
CA THR A 252 -35.76 -12.49 -49.82
C THR A 252 -35.71 -11.47 -50.96
#